data_AF-W2S9L6-F1
#
_entry.id   AF-W2S9L6-F1
#
_cell.length_a   1.000
_cell.length_b   1.000
_cell.length_c   1.000
_cell.angle_alpha   90.00
_cell.angle_beta   90.00
_cell.angle_gamma   90.00
#
_symmetry.space_group_name_H-M   'P 1'
#
loop_
_entity.id
_entity.type
_entity.pdbx_description
1 polymer ?
#
loop_
_entity_poly.entity_id
_entity_poly.type
_entity_poly.pdbx_seq_one_letter_code
_entity_poly.pdbx_strand_id
1 'polypeptide(L)'
;MGEAYGTWKMGPDEDLMPLIDIANVACGFHGGDPVVMHKTIKLAKKHGVLVGAHPSLPDREGFGRRYIDISPSDLFDQLVYQIGAVEGMLRAEQMKLHHVKTHGYLWRMCQNSDAHCRAVMDAVKVFDTRIMVIAGTKMETMATEMGFEVIPEFYPDIHYNENGQLMSIL
;
A
#
# COMPACT_ATOMS: atom_id res chain seq x y z
N MET A 1 3.52 6.59 -4.68
CA MET A 1 4.51 6.85 -5.75
C MET A 1 4.59 5.64 -6.66
N GLY A 2 5.17 5.78 -7.83
CA GLY A 2 5.20 4.72 -8.85
C GLY A 2 3.81 4.38 -9.37
N GLU A 3 2.89 5.35 -9.35
CA GLU A 3 1.48 5.16 -9.73
C GLU A 3 1.21 5.45 -11.22
N ALA A 4 2.24 5.82 -11.98
CA ALA A 4 2.19 5.90 -13.44
C ALA A 4 1.92 4.51 -14.07
N TYR A 5 1.47 4.47 -15.32
CA TYR A 5 1.20 3.20 -16.01
C TYR A 5 1.37 3.33 -17.53
N GLY A 6 2.27 2.54 -18.11
CA GLY A 6 2.65 2.63 -19.51
C GLY A 6 3.09 4.04 -19.88
N THR A 7 2.35 4.67 -20.78
CA THR A 7 2.61 6.05 -21.21
C THR A 7 1.97 7.11 -20.30
N TRP A 8 1.07 6.72 -19.40
CA TRP A 8 0.40 7.66 -18.50
C TRP A 8 1.30 8.01 -17.32
N LYS A 9 1.49 9.31 -17.10
CA LYS A 9 2.25 9.86 -15.97
C LYS A 9 1.30 10.17 -14.82
N MET A 10 1.76 9.92 -13.60
CA MET A 10 1.02 10.22 -12.37
C MET A 10 2.02 10.68 -11.30
N GLY A 11 1.75 11.85 -10.72
CA GLY A 11 2.59 12.43 -9.66
C GLY A 11 3.96 12.92 -10.13
N PRO A 12 4.55 13.92 -9.43
CA PRO A 12 5.92 14.36 -9.66
C PRO A 12 6.90 13.53 -8.81
N ASP A 13 7.04 12.23 -9.13
CA ASP A 13 7.82 11.28 -8.33
C ASP A 13 9.28 11.76 -8.13
N GLU A 14 9.92 12.28 -9.18
CA GLU A 14 11.29 12.79 -9.12
C GLU A 14 11.46 14.01 -8.20
N ASP A 15 10.45 14.87 -8.11
CA ASP A 15 10.51 16.09 -7.31
C ASP A 15 10.22 15.80 -5.83
N LEU A 16 9.37 14.80 -5.55
CA LEU A 16 8.95 14.45 -4.19
C LEU A 16 9.89 13.48 -3.48
N MET A 17 10.55 12.57 -4.21
CA MET A 17 11.44 11.56 -3.59
C MET A 17 12.50 12.15 -2.64
N PRO A 18 13.20 13.27 -2.93
CA PRO A 18 14.18 13.82 -2.00
C PRO A 18 13.59 14.44 -0.73
N LEU A 19 12.25 14.53 -0.61
CA LEU A 19 11.55 15.20 0.49
C LEU A 19 10.89 14.24 1.48
N ILE A 20 10.98 12.92 1.24
CA ILE A 20 10.28 11.90 2.02
C ILE A 20 11.26 10.87 2.58
N ASP A 21 10.91 10.27 3.72
CA ASP A 21 11.69 9.19 4.34
C ASP A 21 11.29 7.81 3.80
N ILE A 22 10.01 7.64 3.45
CA ILE A 22 9.41 6.36 3.08
C ILE A 22 8.47 6.53 1.87
N ALA A 23 8.57 5.60 0.90
CA ALA A 23 7.75 5.58 -0.30
C ALA A 23 6.86 4.33 -0.35
N ASN A 24 5.56 4.55 -0.55
CA ASN A 24 4.59 3.52 -0.88
C ASN A 24 4.57 3.33 -2.40
N VAL A 25 5.10 2.21 -2.91
CA VAL A 25 5.24 1.93 -4.35
C VAL A 25 4.10 1.04 -4.83
N ALA A 26 3.38 1.49 -5.86
CA ALA A 26 2.25 0.76 -6.44
C ALA A 26 2.66 -0.58 -7.07
N CYS A 27 1.75 -1.56 -7.02
CA CYS A 27 2.07 -2.96 -7.26
C CYS A 27 1.50 -3.54 -8.57
N GLY A 28 1.00 -2.72 -9.49
CA GLY A 28 0.51 -3.18 -10.80
C GLY A 28 -1.02 -3.22 -10.95
N PHE A 29 -1.77 -3.15 -9.85
CA PHE A 29 -3.22 -3.35 -9.87
C PHE A 29 -3.99 -2.03 -10.03
N HIS A 30 -3.79 -1.06 -9.13
CA HIS A 30 -4.38 0.28 -9.28
C HIS A 30 -3.53 1.22 -10.15
N GLY A 31 -2.23 0.96 -10.21
CA GLY A 31 -1.22 1.78 -10.85
C GLY A 31 0.14 1.12 -10.73
N GLY A 32 1.13 1.69 -11.40
CA GLY A 32 2.43 1.06 -11.59
C GLY A 32 2.39 -0.03 -12.65
N ASP A 33 3.46 -0.16 -13.41
CA ASP A 33 3.77 -1.33 -14.20
C ASP A 33 5.19 -1.80 -13.82
N PRO A 34 5.69 -2.95 -14.31
CA PRO A 34 7.02 -3.43 -13.93
C PRO A 34 8.15 -2.42 -14.18
N VAL A 35 8.06 -1.62 -15.24
CA VAL A 35 9.07 -0.62 -15.61
C VAL A 35 8.98 0.59 -14.67
N VAL A 36 7.77 1.10 -14.43
CA VAL A 36 7.52 2.20 -13.48
C VAL A 36 7.96 1.80 -12.08
N MET A 37 7.57 0.61 -11.61
CA MET A 37 7.94 0.08 -10.29
C MET A 37 9.47 0.05 -10.12
N HIS A 38 10.19 -0.51 -11.10
CA HIS A 38 11.65 -0.60 -11.03
C HIS A 38 12.31 0.77 -11.06
N LYS A 39 11.81 1.70 -11.90
CA LYS A 39 12.29 3.08 -11.95
C LYS A 39 12.09 3.79 -10.60
N THR A 40 10.91 3.68 -10.00
CA THR A 40 10.61 4.30 -8.71
C THR A 40 11.47 3.72 -7.58
N ILE A 41 11.71 2.41 -7.58
CA ILE A 41 12.62 1.77 -6.61
C ILE A 41 14.06 2.27 -6.77
N LYS A 42 14.58 2.37 -8.01
CA LYS A 42 15.90 2.94 -8.26
C LYS A 42 16.01 4.40 -7.79
N LEU A 43 14.95 5.17 -8.01
CA LEU A 43 14.89 6.55 -7.55
C LEU A 43 14.89 6.61 -6.02
N ALA A 44 14.09 5.79 -5.34
CA ALA A 44 14.10 5.70 -3.87
C ALA A 44 15.49 5.33 -3.35
N LYS A 45 16.14 4.31 -3.94
CA LYS A 45 17.52 3.92 -3.62
C LYS A 45 18.51 5.06 -3.71
N LYS A 46 18.46 5.83 -4.82
CA LYS A 46 19.33 6.98 -5.06
C LYS A 46 19.23 8.03 -3.94
N HIS A 47 18.03 8.20 -3.38
CA HIS A 47 17.74 9.19 -2.34
C HIS A 47 17.75 8.61 -0.91
N GLY A 48 18.05 7.32 -0.73
CA GLY A 48 18.05 6.68 0.58
C GLY A 48 16.65 6.47 1.18
N VAL A 49 15.60 6.55 0.37
CA VAL A 49 14.20 6.40 0.78
C VAL A 49 13.85 4.93 0.96
N LEU A 50 13.20 4.59 2.07
CA LEU A 50 12.76 3.22 2.35
C LEU A 50 11.51 2.90 1.53
N VAL A 51 11.43 1.69 0.97
CA VAL A 51 10.34 1.31 0.06
C VAL A 51 9.40 0.31 0.72
N GLY A 52 8.11 0.63 0.69
CA GLY A 52 7.02 -0.29 1.00
C GLY A 52 6.18 -0.64 -0.22
N ALA A 53 5.50 -1.78 -0.14
CA ALA A 53 4.51 -2.17 -1.14
C ALA A 53 3.18 -1.44 -0.89
N HIS A 54 2.55 -0.98 -1.96
CA HIS A 54 1.26 -0.29 -1.93
C HIS A 54 0.16 -1.07 -2.68
N PRO A 55 -0.21 -2.27 -2.19
CA PRO A 55 -1.15 -3.13 -2.90
C PRO A 55 -2.58 -2.59 -2.83
N SER A 56 -3.38 -2.94 -3.83
CA SER A 56 -4.76 -2.47 -4.05
C SER A 56 -5.68 -3.60 -4.48
N LEU A 57 -6.99 -3.28 -4.59
CA LEU A 57 -7.93 -4.07 -5.38
C LEU A 57 -7.54 -4.04 -6.88
N PRO A 58 -7.89 -5.07 -7.68
CA PRO A 58 -7.58 -5.19 -9.10
C PRO A 58 -8.44 -4.24 -9.95
N ASP A 59 -8.34 -2.94 -9.69
CA ASP A 59 -9.16 -1.90 -10.31
C ASP A 59 -8.27 -0.80 -10.89
N ARG A 60 -7.66 -1.03 -12.04
CA ARG A 60 -6.80 0.00 -12.65
C ARG A 60 -7.61 1.21 -13.08
N GLU A 61 -8.76 0.98 -13.72
CA GLU A 61 -9.61 2.04 -14.28
C GLU A 61 -10.22 2.94 -13.18
N GLY A 62 -10.53 2.38 -12.01
CA GLY A 62 -10.97 3.13 -10.83
C GLY A 62 -9.83 3.45 -9.85
N PHE A 63 -8.57 3.22 -10.24
CA PHE A 63 -7.39 3.49 -9.43
C PHE A 63 -7.45 2.84 -8.04
N GLY A 64 -8.01 1.62 -7.92
CA GLY A 64 -8.10 0.90 -6.66
C GLY A 64 -9.06 1.53 -5.64
N ARG A 65 -9.89 2.51 -6.05
CA ARG A 65 -10.74 3.30 -5.16
C ARG A 65 -12.21 2.89 -5.14
N ARG A 66 -12.60 1.92 -5.97
CA ARG A 66 -13.97 1.39 -6.00
C ARG A 66 -14.08 0.09 -5.22
N TYR A 67 -15.27 -0.19 -4.74
CA TYR A 67 -15.61 -1.51 -4.23
C TYR A 67 -15.55 -2.54 -5.35
N ILE A 68 -14.92 -3.68 -5.07
CA ILE A 68 -15.01 -4.90 -5.86
C ILE A 68 -15.48 -5.99 -4.91
N ASP A 69 -16.50 -6.74 -5.32
CA ASP A 69 -16.91 -7.95 -4.61
C ASP A 69 -15.88 -9.05 -4.90
N ILE A 70 -14.98 -9.26 -3.96
CA ILE A 70 -13.88 -10.22 -4.03
C ILE A 70 -13.92 -11.06 -2.76
N SER A 71 -13.63 -12.36 -2.87
CA SER A 71 -13.57 -13.22 -1.68
C SER A 71 -12.31 -12.91 -0.85
N PRO A 72 -12.32 -13.15 0.48
CA PRO A 72 -11.12 -13.00 1.30
C PRO A 72 -9.94 -13.85 0.83
N SER A 73 -10.19 -15.06 0.30
CA SER A 73 -9.13 -15.93 -0.23
C SER A 73 -8.51 -15.37 -1.51
N ASP A 74 -9.34 -14.89 -2.45
CA ASP A 74 -8.82 -14.29 -3.68
C ASP A 74 -8.06 -12.99 -3.37
N LEU A 75 -8.55 -12.22 -2.40
CA LEU A 75 -7.86 -11.02 -1.93
C LEU A 75 -6.48 -11.38 -1.36
N PHE A 76 -6.39 -12.40 -0.50
CA PHE A 76 -5.10 -12.86 0.03
C PHE A 76 -4.11 -13.18 -1.10
N ASP A 77 -4.49 -14.01 -2.07
CA ASP A 77 -3.61 -14.42 -3.17
C ASP A 77 -3.16 -13.22 -4.03
N GLN A 78 -4.07 -12.29 -4.30
CA GLN A 78 -3.76 -11.07 -5.05
C GLN A 78 -2.82 -10.13 -4.30
N LEU A 79 -2.96 -10.03 -2.98
CA LEU A 79 -2.05 -9.22 -2.16
C LEU A 79 -0.67 -9.87 -2.08
N VAL A 80 -0.60 -11.19 -1.93
CA VAL A 80 0.67 -11.93 -1.97
C VAL A 80 1.38 -11.73 -3.32
N TYR A 81 0.65 -11.82 -4.43
CA TYR A 81 1.20 -11.54 -5.76
C TYR A 81 1.79 -10.13 -5.86
N GLN A 82 1.03 -9.12 -5.44
CA GLN A 82 1.43 -7.71 -5.51
C GLN A 82 2.66 -7.40 -4.65
N ILE A 83 2.68 -7.88 -3.40
CA ILE A 83 3.80 -7.65 -2.49
C ILE A 83 5.05 -8.40 -2.99
N GLY A 84 4.89 -9.63 -3.48
CA GLY A 84 5.98 -10.40 -4.06
C GLY A 84 6.59 -9.77 -5.31
N ALA A 85 5.79 -9.10 -6.15
CA ALA A 85 6.29 -8.35 -7.29
C ALA A 85 7.22 -7.19 -6.87
N VAL A 86 6.82 -6.41 -5.86
CA VAL A 86 7.65 -5.33 -5.30
C VAL A 86 8.89 -5.90 -4.63
N GLU A 87 8.76 -6.98 -3.84
CA GLU A 87 9.90 -7.61 -3.18
C GLU A 87 10.94 -8.13 -4.19
N GLY A 88 10.49 -8.74 -5.29
CA GLY A 88 11.37 -9.17 -6.37
C GLY A 88 12.18 -8.02 -6.98
N MET A 89 11.54 -6.88 -7.25
CA MET A 89 12.21 -5.69 -7.77
C MET A 89 13.16 -5.05 -6.74
N LEU A 90 12.80 -5.06 -5.46
CA LEU A 90 13.68 -4.60 -4.39
C LEU A 90 14.94 -5.47 -4.30
N ARG A 91 14.80 -6.79 -4.38
CA ARG A 91 15.93 -7.73 -4.40
C ARG A 91 16.86 -7.47 -5.59
N ALA A 92 16.31 -7.18 -6.77
CA ALA A 92 17.11 -6.81 -7.95
C ALA A 92 17.96 -5.54 -7.71
N GLU A 93 17.47 -4.62 -6.87
CA GLU A 93 18.17 -3.42 -6.44
C GLU A 93 18.91 -3.56 -5.09
N GLN A 94 19.03 -4.78 -4.54
CA GLN A 94 19.68 -5.04 -3.24
C GLN A 94 19.08 -4.23 -2.08
N MET A 95 17.78 -3.95 -2.16
CA MET A 95 16.99 -3.31 -1.11
C MET A 95 16.11 -4.35 -0.41
N LYS A 96 15.60 -3.99 0.78
CA LYS A 96 14.66 -4.82 1.53
C LYS A 96 13.29 -4.13 1.56
N LEU A 97 12.23 -4.94 1.58
CA LEU A 97 10.87 -4.45 1.80
C LEU A 97 10.77 -3.86 3.21
N HIS A 98 10.43 -2.58 3.30
CA HIS A 98 10.35 -1.88 4.58
C HIS A 98 9.00 -2.07 5.26
N HIS A 99 7.90 -2.03 4.50
CA HIS A 99 6.54 -2.09 5.04
C HIS A 99 5.52 -2.43 3.95
N VAL A 100 4.28 -2.68 4.36
CA VAL A 100 3.10 -2.69 3.48
C VAL A 100 2.12 -1.62 3.93
N LYS A 101 1.58 -0.86 2.99
CA LYS A 101 0.45 0.06 3.19
C LYS A 101 -0.63 -0.25 2.17
N THR A 102 -1.85 -0.55 2.58
CA THR A 102 -2.92 -0.78 1.58
C THR A 102 -3.31 0.52 0.86
N HIS A 103 -3.69 0.38 -0.41
CA HIS A 103 -4.14 1.49 -1.24
C HIS A 103 -5.67 1.55 -1.33
N GLY A 104 -6.18 2.77 -1.44
CA GLY A 104 -7.53 3.05 -1.89
C GLY A 104 -8.62 2.40 -1.03
N TYR A 105 -9.51 1.66 -1.68
CA TYR A 105 -10.71 1.11 -1.04
C TYR A 105 -10.41 -0.02 -0.05
N LEU A 106 -9.24 -0.67 -0.12
CA LEU A 106 -8.89 -1.79 0.77
C LEU A 106 -9.01 -1.44 2.25
N TRP A 107 -8.55 -0.24 2.64
CA TRP A 107 -8.72 0.27 4.00
C TRP A 107 -10.19 0.27 4.44
N ARG A 108 -11.11 0.77 3.60
CA ARG A 108 -12.57 0.74 3.89
C ARG A 108 -13.12 -0.68 3.93
N MET A 109 -12.61 -1.56 3.07
CA MET A 109 -13.00 -2.97 3.08
C MET A 109 -12.65 -3.64 4.42
N CYS A 110 -11.47 -3.35 4.96
CA CYS A 110 -11.06 -3.81 6.30
C CYS A 110 -11.99 -3.30 7.40
N GLN A 111 -12.42 -2.04 7.33
CA GLN A 111 -13.36 -1.46 8.30
C GLN A 111 -14.71 -2.20 8.32
N ASN A 112 -15.18 -2.64 7.15
CA ASN A 112 -16.50 -3.24 6.98
C ASN A 112 -16.50 -4.78 7.13
N SER A 113 -15.34 -5.44 7.12
CA SER A 113 -15.28 -6.91 7.14
C SER A 113 -14.01 -7.45 7.82
N ASP A 114 -14.20 -8.18 8.92
CA ASP A 114 -13.10 -8.86 9.63
C ASP A 114 -12.37 -9.88 8.75
N ALA A 115 -13.11 -10.60 7.91
CA ALA A 115 -12.53 -11.62 7.03
C ALA A 115 -11.57 -10.99 6.01
N HIS A 116 -11.95 -9.86 5.40
CA HIS A 116 -11.08 -9.14 4.47
C HIS A 116 -9.89 -8.49 5.19
N CYS A 117 -10.12 -7.89 6.36
CA CYS A 117 -9.03 -7.33 7.17
C CYS A 117 -8.01 -8.42 7.55
N ARG A 118 -8.49 -9.60 7.95
CA ARG A 118 -7.63 -10.76 8.24
C ARG A 118 -6.87 -11.23 7.02
N ALA A 119 -7.51 -11.32 5.85
CA ALA A 119 -6.84 -11.69 4.60
C ALA A 119 -5.69 -10.72 4.25
N VAL A 120 -5.88 -9.41 4.47
CA VAL A 120 -4.81 -8.42 4.33
C VAL A 120 -3.66 -8.71 5.29
N MET A 121 -3.96 -8.90 6.58
CA MET A 121 -2.93 -9.17 7.58
C MET A 121 -2.18 -10.47 7.30
N ASP A 122 -2.89 -11.54 6.98
CA ASP A 122 -2.29 -12.83 6.64
C ASP A 122 -1.37 -12.72 5.42
N ALA A 123 -1.76 -11.95 4.40
CA ALA A 123 -0.92 -11.69 3.22
C ALA A 123 0.36 -10.92 3.60
N VAL A 124 0.27 -9.90 4.47
CA VAL A 124 1.46 -9.17 4.95
C VAL A 124 2.36 -10.08 5.79
N LYS A 125 1.78 -11.00 6.58
CA LYS A 125 2.53 -11.94 7.43
C LYS A 125 3.48 -12.84 6.63
N VAL A 126 3.12 -13.20 5.40
CA VAL A 126 3.95 -14.02 4.49
C VAL A 126 5.34 -13.39 4.26
N PHE A 127 5.43 -12.06 4.25
CA PHE A 127 6.65 -11.31 3.96
C PHE A 127 7.41 -10.86 5.21
N ASP A 128 6.92 -11.21 6.40
CA ASP A 128 7.52 -10.88 7.70
C ASP A 128 7.93 -9.40 7.82
N THR A 129 7.02 -8.51 7.44
CA THR A 129 7.26 -7.06 7.44
C THR A 129 6.21 -6.31 8.27
N ARG A 130 6.54 -5.07 8.62
CA ARG A 130 5.66 -4.15 9.36
C ARG A 130 4.55 -3.62 8.46
N ILE A 131 3.43 -3.24 9.07
CA ILE A 131 2.27 -2.69 8.35
C ILE A 131 2.05 -1.23 8.71
N MET A 132 1.81 -0.39 7.71
CA MET A 132 1.38 0.98 7.90
C MET A 132 -0.13 1.06 7.81
N VAL A 133 -0.75 1.61 8.85
CA VAL A 133 -2.21 1.69 9.00
C VAL A 133 -2.58 3.04 9.58
N ILE A 134 -3.79 3.48 9.28
CA ILE A 134 -4.33 4.73 9.81
C ILE A 134 -4.58 4.54 11.31
N ALA A 135 -4.15 5.50 12.13
CA ALA A 135 -4.30 5.42 13.58
C ALA A 135 -5.78 5.48 14.00
N GLY A 136 -6.13 4.77 15.08
CA GLY A 136 -7.47 4.70 15.67
C GLY A 136 -8.42 3.75 14.92
N THR A 137 -7.89 2.77 14.20
CA THR A 137 -8.69 2.00 13.25
C THR A 137 -8.80 0.52 13.56
N LYS A 138 -9.82 -0.13 12.99
CA LYS A 138 -10.00 -1.59 13.12
C LYS A 138 -8.79 -2.34 12.56
N MET A 139 -8.21 -1.80 11.49
CA MET A 139 -6.99 -2.33 10.88
C MET A 139 -5.80 -2.24 11.84
N GLU A 140 -5.63 -1.12 12.57
CA GLU A 140 -4.62 -0.98 13.61
C GLU A 140 -4.83 -1.95 14.78
N THR A 141 -6.07 -2.08 15.26
CA THR A 141 -6.42 -3.03 16.33
C THR A 141 -6.06 -4.45 15.93
N MET A 142 -6.50 -4.91 14.75
CA MET A 142 -6.22 -6.26 14.28
C MET A 142 -4.74 -6.50 14.03
N ALA A 143 -4.01 -5.53 13.46
CA ALA A 143 -2.57 -5.64 13.26
C ALA A 143 -1.83 -5.83 14.59
N THR A 144 -2.21 -5.04 15.60
CA THR A 144 -1.64 -5.13 16.96
C THR A 144 -1.94 -6.48 17.61
N GLU A 145 -3.19 -6.94 17.54
CA GLU A 145 -3.61 -8.25 18.08
C GLU A 145 -2.90 -9.43 17.41
N MET A 146 -2.56 -9.30 16.12
CA MET A 146 -1.79 -10.29 15.36
C MET A 146 -0.27 -10.17 15.54
N GLY A 147 0.19 -9.23 16.37
CA GLY A 147 1.60 -9.06 16.72
C GLY A 147 2.45 -8.43 15.61
N PHE A 148 1.87 -7.61 14.74
CA PHE A 148 2.64 -6.81 13.79
C PHE A 148 3.34 -5.64 14.48
N GLU A 149 4.52 -5.29 13.98
CA GLU A 149 5.03 -3.94 14.17
C GLU A 149 4.18 -3.01 13.29
N VAL A 150 3.53 -2.03 13.93
CA VAL A 150 2.63 -1.09 13.27
C VAL A 150 3.31 0.26 13.09
N ILE A 151 3.24 0.81 11.88
CA ILE A 151 3.54 2.22 11.60
C ILE A 151 2.20 2.98 11.59
N PRO A 152 1.87 3.77 12.62
CA PRO A 152 0.64 4.54 12.63
C PRO A 152 0.74 5.73 11.66
N GLU A 153 -0.32 5.95 10.88
CA GLU A 153 -0.40 7.01 9.88
C GLU A 153 -1.47 8.05 10.22
N PHE A 154 -1.15 9.31 9.93
CA PHE A 154 -2.03 10.47 10.00
C PHE A 154 -1.88 11.32 8.71
N TYR A 155 -2.96 11.96 8.27
CA TYR A 155 -3.01 12.77 7.05
C TYR A 155 -3.19 14.26 7.40
N PRO A 156 -2.18 15.12 7.22
CA PRO A 156 -2.33 16.55 7.49
C PRO A 156 -3.19 17.29 6.44
N ASP A 157 -3.46 16.66 5.31
CA ASP A 157 -4.12 17.20 4.12
C ASP A 157 -5.56 16.67 3.90
N ILE A 158 -6.08 15.87 4.83
CA ILE A 158 -7.45 15.32 4.78
C ILE A 158 -8.25 15.77 6.00
N HIS A 159 -9.56 16.02 5.81
CA HIS A 159 -10.47 16.35 6.90
C HIS A 159 -10.85 15.13 7.75
N TYR A 160 -11.00 15.36 9.05
CA TYR A 160 -11.46 14.38 10.03
C TYR A 160 -12.78 14.84 10.65
N ASN A 161 -13.67 13.90 10.95
CA ASN A 161 -14.89 14.18 11.71
C ASN A 161 -14.58 14.35 13.21
N GLU A 162 -15.59 14.73 14.00
CA GLU A 162 -15.45 14.94 15.46
C GLU A 162 -14.98 13.69 16.22
N ASN A 163 -15.17 12.49 15.63
CA ASN A 163 -14.71 11.22 16.20
C ASN A 163 -13.28 10.86 15.77
N GLY A 164 -12.55 11.77 15.10
CA GLY A 164 -11.19 11.53 14.63
C GLY A 164 -11.11 10.56 13.44
N GLN A 165 -12.20 10.33 12.72
CA GLN A 165 -12.23 9.44 11.55
C GLN A 165 -12.06 10.25 10.27
N LEU A 166 -11.32 9.71 9.31
CA LEU A 166 -11.16 10.30 7.99
C LEU A 166 -12.52 10.52 7.31
N MET A 167 -12.78 11.76 6.91
CA MET A 167 -13.93 12.08 6.07
C MET A 167 -13.69 11.57 4.65
N SER A 168 -14.77 11.18 3.96
CA SER A 168 -14.65 10.70 2.59
C SER A 168 -14.10 11.79 1.67
N ILE A 169 -13.04 11.45 0.96
CA ILE A 169 -12.51 12.16 -0.22
C ILE A 169 -12.98 11.50 -1.54
N LEU A 170 -13.96 10.60 -1.45
CA LEU A 170 -14.78 10.12 -2.57
C LEU A 170 -16.13 10.83 -2.55
#